data_AF-A0A2N1L1T4-F1
#
_entry.id   AF-A0A2N1L1T4-F1
#
_cell.length_a   1.000
_cell.length_b   1.000
_cell.length_c   1.000
_cell.angle_alpha   90.00
_cell.angle_beta   90.00
_cell.angle_gamma   90.00
#
_symmetry.space_group_name_H-M   'P 1'
#
loop_
_entity.id
_entity.type
_entity.pdbx_description
1 polymer ?
#
loop_
_entity_poly.entity_id
_entity_poly.type
_entity_poly.pdbx_seq_one_letter_code
_entity_poly.pdbx_strand_id
1 'polypeptide(L)'
;MEESSFERSKEEIIKALVAQLISIYDNVLQEYVEAEINRRNGFRNYLNFLKIYKKIEIFCNIYKIRLKGQTIKNQTNTKIVDYSEQKIKLTTLTITLRAAKRIDRLLSLSNKNFLIVDIFPNLDVAFFKSSSINVAAYECWLKIIETGEIISEEQGYEIYQQKKKEENSLRENILKQ
;
A
#
# COMPACT_ATOMS: atom_id res chain seq x y z
N MET A 1 -19.48 39.48 50.17
CA MET A 1 -20.44 38.57 49.51
C MET A 1 -20.27 38.56 47.98
N GLU A 2 -19.99 39.70 47.35
CA GLU A 2 -19.79 39.82 45.89
C GLU A 2 -18.55 39.09 45.32
N GLU A 3 -17.41 39.10 46.03
CA GLU A 3 -16.18 38.40 45.59
C GLU A 3 -16.39 36.90 45.37
N SER A 4 -17.15 36.23 46.26
CA SER A 4 -17.43 34.79 46.10
C SER A 4 -18.36 34.48 44.93
N SER A 5 -19.21 35.44 44.54
CA SER A 5 -20.09 35.31 43.37
C SER A 5 -19.31 35.46 42.07
N PHE A 6 -18.36 36.40 42.03
CA PHE A 6 -17.48 36.63 40.89
C PHE A 6 -16.52 35.45 40.64
N GLU A 7 -15.90 34.91 41.69
CA GLU A 7 -15.04 33.72 41.56
C GLU A 7 -15.83 32.48 41.12
N ARG A 8 -17.07 32.31 41.63
CA ARG A 8 -17.95 31.23 41.15
C ARG A 8 -18.29 31.39 39.66
N SER A 9 -18.51 32.62 39.19
CA SER A 9 -18.78 32.88 37.78
C SER A 9 -17.59 32.55 36.88
N LYS A 10 -16.35 32.85 37.31
CA LYS A 10 -15.14 32.45 36.58
C LYS A 10 -15.00 30.94 36.50
N GLU A 11 -15.25 30.24 37.61
CA GLU A 11 -15.18 28.79 37.67
C GLU A 11 -16.20 28.12 36.74
N GLU A 12 -17.43 28.63 36.66
CA GLU A 12 -18.43 28.15 35.71
C GLU A 12 -18.04 28.40 34.24
N ILE A 13 -17.39 29.53 33.95
CA ILE A 13 -16.84 29.80 32.61
C ILE A 13 -15.73 28.79 32.27
N ILE A 14 -14.81 28.53 33.21
CA ILE A 14 -13.74 27.54 33.03
C ILE A 14 -14.34 26.16 32.74
N LYS A 15 -15.34 25.72 33.51
CA LYS A 15 -16.05 24.45 33.27
C LYS A 15 -16.68 24.39 31.88
N ALA A 16 -17.33 25.46 31.43
CA ALA A 16 -17.92 25.53 30.11
C ALA A 16 -16.86 25.43 29.00
N LEU A 17 -15.72 26.11 29.17
CA LEU A 17 -14.60 26.03 28.23
C LEU A 17 -13.96 24.64 28.21
N VAL A 18 -13.80 24.00 29.37
CA VAL A 18 -13.30 22.62 29.47
C VAL A 18 -14.26 21.65 28.78
N ALA A 19 -15.57 21.81 28.94
CA ALA A 19 -16.56 20.98 28.24
C ALA A 19 -16.47 21.13 26.71
N GLN A 20 -16.24 22.35 26.21
CA GLN A 20 -15.98 22.58 24.79
C GLN A 20 -14.68 21.90 24.33
N LEU A 21 -13.63 21.98 25.14
CA LEU A 21 -12.34 21.34 24.84
C LEU A 21 -12.46 19.82 24.78
N ILE A 22 -13.20 19.20 25.71
CA ILE A 22 -13.47 17.76 25.71
C ILE A 22 -14.18 17.36 24.42
N SER A 23 -15.23 18.09 24.02
CA SER A 23 -15.94 17.83 22.77
C SER A 23 -15.03 17.92 21.54
N ILE A 24 -14.14 18.92 21.49
CA ILE A 24 -13.14 19.04 20.42
C ILE A 24 -12.16 17.87 20.45
N TYR A 25 -11.67 17.49 21.63
CA TYR A 25 -10.74 16.37 21.80
C TYR A 25 -11.36 15.04 21.35
N ASP A 26 -12.62 14.79 21.68
CA ASP A 26 -13.34 13.58 21.25
C ASP A 26 -13.42 13.50 19.72
N ASN A 27 -13.67 14.62 19.04
CA ASN A 27 -13.66 14.68 17.57
C ASN A 27 -12.25 14.36 17.00
N VAL A 28 -11.21 14.97 17.56
CA VAL A 28 -9.82 14.71 17.14
C VAL A 28 -9.45 13.23 17.29
N LEU A 29 -9.85 12.62 18.41
CA LEU A 29 -9.62 11.20 18.66
C LEU A 29 -10.36 10.32 17.66
N GLN A 30 -11.62 10.64 17.36
CA GLN A 30 -12.41 9.90 16.37
C GLN A 30 -11.78 9.99 14.97
N GLU A 31 -11.41 11.19 14.51
CA GLU A 31 -10.76 11.39 13.21
C GLU A 31 -9.44 10.60 13.11
N TYR A 32 -8.63 10.59 14.17
CA TYR A 32 -7.40 9.81 14.22
C TYR A 32 -7.66 8.30 14.08
N VAL A 33 -8.63 7.77 14.82
CA VAL A 33 -9.00 6.35 14.76
C VAL A 33 -9.52 5.97 13.37
N GLU A 34 -10.40 6.79 12.78
CA GLU A 34 -10.93 6.57 11.44
C GLU A 34 -9.83 6.60 10.37
N ALA A 35 -8.91 7.57 10.45
CA ALA A 35 -7.77 7.67 9.54
C ALA A 35 -6.89 6.41 9.60
N GLU A 36 -6.60 5.90 10.79
CA GLU A 36 -5.78 4.70 10.98
C GLU A 36 -6.47 3.43 10.48
N ILE A 37 -7.79 3.29 10.70
CA ILE A 37 -8.59 2.20 10.13
C ILE A 37 -8.54 2.26 8.60
N ASN A 38 -8.73 3.44 8.02
CA ASN A 38 -8.70 3.65 6.57
C ASN A 38 -7.31 3.35 5.98
N ARG A 39 -6.24 3.79 6.65
CA ARG A 39 -4.85 3.50 6.26
C ARG A 39 -4.61 1.99 6.20
N ARG A 40 -4.96 1.26 7.27
CA ARG A 40 -4.82 -0.21 7.34
C ARG A 40 -5.65 -0.93 6.27
N ASN A 41 -6.89 -0.50 6.06
CA ASN A 41 -7.75 -1.04 5.01
C ASN A 41 -7.21 -0.77 3.60
N GLY A 42 -6.55 0.37 3.41
CA GLY A 42 -5.81 0.69 2.18
C GLY A 42 -4.86 -0.43 1.79
N PHE A 43 -3.99 -0.88 2.69
CA PHE A 43 -3.05 -1.98 2.42
C PHE A 43 -3.76 -3.28 2.04
N ARG A 44 -4.80 -3.65 2.79
CA ARG A 44 -5.59 -4.87 2.52
C ARG A 44 -6.26 -4.82 1.14
N ASN A 45 -6.79 -3.67 0.75
CA ASN A 45 -7.42 -3.49 -0.55
C ASN A 45 -6.45 -3.68 -1.70
N TYR A 46 -5.22 -3.15 -1.61
CA TYR A 46 -4.19 -3.38 -2.63
C TYR A 46 -3.79 -4.87 -2.73
N LEU A 47 -3.68 -5.57 -1.60
CA LEU A 47 -3.34 -6.99 -1.60
C LEU A 47 -4.48 -7.86 -2.16
N ASN A 48 -5.73 -7.54 -1.82
CA ASN A 48 -6.90 -8.18 -2.39
C ASN A 48 -6.99 -7.94 -3.90
N PHE A 49 -6.70 -6.70 -4.34
CA PHE A 49 -6.62 -6.35 -5.75
C PHE A 49 -5.58 -7.22 -6.48
N LEU A 50 -4.38 -7.36 -5.92
CA LEU A 50 -3.33 -8.21 -6.48
C LEU A 50 -3.73 -9.69 -6.50
N LYS A 51 -4.40 -10.18 -5.45
CA LYS A 51 -4.88 -11.57 -5.37
C LYS A 51 -5.90 -11.88 -6.46
N ILE A 52 -6.88 -10.99 -6.67
CA ILE A 52 -7.88 -11.13 -7.74
C ILE A 52 -7.21 -11.04 -9.11
N TYR A 53 -6.31 -10.07 -9.31
CA TYR A 53 -5.55 -9.94 -10.56
C TYR A 53 -4.81 -11.23 -10.92
N LYS A 54 -4.06 -11.81 -9.96
CA LYS A 54 -3.32 -13.07 -10.18
C LYS A 54 -4.25 -14.21 -10.60
N LYS A 55 -5.45 -14.31 -10.01
CA LYS A 55 -6.45 -15.29 -10.44
C LYS A 55 -6.87 -15.06 -11.89
N ILE A 56 -7.22 -13.82 -12.26
CA ILE A 56 -7.61 -13.49 -13.64
C ILE A 56 -6.47 -13.82 -14.62
N GLU A 57 -5.22 -13.50 -14.26
CA GLU A 57 -4.03 -13.80 -15.06
C GLU A 57 -3.88 -15.32 -15.31
N ILE A 58 -4.08 -16.14 -14.28
CA ILE A 58 -4.09 -17.61 -14.39
C ILE A 58 -5.23 -18.09 -15.30
N PHE A 59 -6.45 -17.59 -15.11
CA PHE A 59 -7.58 -17.95 -15.97
C PHE A 59 -7.37 -17.53 -17.44
N CYS A 60 -6.73 -16.38 -17.68
CA CYS A 60 -6.35 -15.97 -19.04
C CYS A 60 -5.31 -16.93 -19.63
N ASN A 61 -4.31 -17.34 -18.84
CA ASN A 61 -3.30 -18.29 -19.29
C ASN A 61 -3.88 -19.67 -19.65
N ILE A 62 -4.83 -20.19 -18.86
CA ILE A 62 -5.39 -21.53 -19.03
C ILE A 62 -6.48 -21.56 -20.11
N TYR A 63 -7.39 -20.59 -20.13
CA TYR A 63 -8.63 -20.68 -20.91
C TYR A 63 -8.71 -19.70 -22.09
N LYS A 64 -7.68 -18.90 -22.37
CA LYS A 64 -7.69 -17.96 -23.49
C LYS A 64 -6.51 -18.21 -24.42
N ILE A 65 -6.84 -18.32 -25.71
CA ILE A 65 -5.82 -18.36 -26.76
C ILE A 65 -5.12 -17.01 -26.79
N ARG A 66 -3.79 -17.04 -26.68
CA ARG A 66 -2.95 -15.85 -26.71
C ARG A 66 -2.71 -15.43 -28.15
N LEU A 67 -3.10 -14.21 -28.50
CA LEU A 67 -2.78 -13.63 -29.80
C LEU A 67 -1.26 -13.47 -29.95
N LYS A 68 -0.75 -13.71 -31.17
CA LYS A 68 0.68 -13.59 -31.47
C LYS A 68 1.18 -12.19 -31.11
N GLY A 69 2.26 -12.11 -30.34
CA GLY A 69 2.83 -10.84 -29.87
C GLY A 69 2.23 -10.28 -28.57
N GLN A 70 1.16 -10.86 -28.03
CA GLN A 70 0.65 -10.48 -26.71
C GLN A 70 1.28 -11.32 -25.60
N THR A 71 1.59 -10.68 -24.47
CA THR A 71 1.90 -11.38 -23.21
C THR A 71 0.60 -11.70 -22.47
N ILE A 72 0.62 -12.72 -21.59
CA ILE A 72 -0.52 -13.05 -20.71
C ILE A 72 -0.93 -11.81 -19.90
N LYS A 73 0.06 -11.06 -19.41
CA LYS A 73 -0.13 -9.80 -18.70
C LYS A 73 -0.88 -8.76 -19.54
N ASN A 74 -0.47 -8.55 -20.79
CA ASN A 74 -1.13 -7.59 -21.67
C ASN A 74 -2.57 -8.00 -21.94
N GLN A 75 -2.81 -9.29 -22.25
CA GLN A 75 -4.15 -9.82 -22.45
C GLN A 75 -5.04 -9.65 -21.20
N THR A 76 -4.50 -9.96 -20.02
CA THR A 76 -5.17 -9.80 -18.73
C THR A 76 -5.54 -8.35 -18.48
N ASN A 77 -4.59 -7.43 -18.71
CA ASN A 77 -4.82 -6.00 -18.54
C ASN A 77 -5.91 -5.48 -19.47
N THR A 78 -5.86 -5.84 -20.76
CA THR A 78 -6.90 -5.45 -21.74
C THR A 78 -8.27 -5.93 -21.27
N LYS A 79 -8.41 -7.19 -20.85
CA LYS A 79 -9.69 -7.72 -20.35
C LYS A 79 -10.22 -6.98 -19.13
N ILE A 80 -9.35 -6.67 -18.16
CA ILE A 80 -9.76 -5.92 -16.97
C ILE A 80 -10.23 -4.53 -17.36
N VAL A 81 -9.50 -3.84 -18.24
CA VAL A 81 -9.85 -2.50 -18.72
C VAL A 81 -11.21 -2.54 -19.43
N ASP A 82 -11.41 -3.50 -20.35
CA ASP A 82 -12.63 -3.66 -21.13
C ASP A 82 -13.84 -4.01 -20.25
N TYR A 83 -13.72 -5.02 -19.38
CA TYR A 83 -14.80 -5.45 -18.50
C TYR A 83 -15.06 -4.52 -17.32
N SER A 84 -14.14 -3.60 -17.04
CA SER A 84 -14.39 -2.50 -16.09
C SER A 84 -15.11 -1.31 -16.73
N GLU A 85 -15.49 -1.40 -18.01
CA GLU A 85 -16.09 -0.30 -18.76
C GLU A 85 -15.20 0.97 -18.71
N GLN A 86 -13.88 0.78 -18.82
CA GLN A 86 -12.88 1.85 -18.70
C GLN A 86 -12.84 2.57 -17.33
N LYS A 87 -13.59 2.11 -16.32
CA LYS A 87 -13.48 2.60 -14.93
C LYS A 87 -12.06 2.43 -14.42
N ILE A 88 -11.39 1.33 -14.79
CA ILE A 88 -9.97 1.10 -14.51
C ILE A 88 -9.18 1.35 -15.80
N LYS A 89 -8.46 2.48 -15.85
CA LYS A 89 -7.53 2.76 -16.94
C LYS A 89 -6.26 1.90 -16.82
N LEU A 90 -5.63 1.59 -17.94
CA LEU A 90 -4.40 0.76 -17.99
C LEU A 90 -3.25 1.34 -17.13
N THR A 91 -3.10 2.66 -17.14
CA THR A 91 -2.09 3.37 -16.33
C THR A 91 -2.35 3.18 -14.85
N THR A 92 -3.59 3.44 -14.40
CA THR A 92 -4.04 3.23 -13.02
C THR A 92 -3.85 1.78 -12.59
N LEU A 93 -4.28 0.81 -13.42
CA LEU A 93 -4.08 -0.62 -13.17
C LEU A 93 -2.61 -0.96 -12.93
N THR A 94 -1.73 -0.46 -13.80
CA THR A 94 -0.29 -0.74 -13.72
C THR A 94 0.34 -0.15 -12.45
N ILE A 95 -0.03 1.07 -12.07
CA ILE A 95 0.45 1.72 -10.85
C ILE A 95 -0.05 0.97 -9.60
N THR A 96 -1.34 0.65 -9.55
CA THR A 96 -1.96 -0.08 -8.45
C THR A 96 -1.32 -1.45 -8.26
N LEU A 97 -1.12 -2.22 -9.34
CA LEU A 97 -0.45 -3.52 -9.28
C LEU A 97 0.99 -3.43 -8.80
N ARG A 98 1.73 -2.41 -9.24
CA ARG A 98 3.12 -2.20 -8.80
C ARG A 98 3.18 -1.90 -7.31
N ALA A 99 2.34 -1.00 -6.82
CA ALA A 99 2.26 -0.69 -5.40
C ALA A 99 1.84 -1.93 -4.59
N ALA A 100 0.83 -2.68 -5.05
CA ALA A 100 0.39 -3.90 -4.38
C ALA A 100 1.49 -4.97 -4.31
N LYS A 101 2.28 -5.15 -5.38
CA LYS A 101 3.43 -6.06 -5.37
C LYS A 101 4.50 -5.63 -4.36
N ARG A 102 4.74 -4.33 -4.23
CA ARG A 102 5.68 -3.81 -3.23
C ARG A 102 5.14 -4.01 -1.79
N ILE A 103 3.85 -3.81 -1.55
CA ILE A 103 3.24 -4.11 -0.24
C ILE A 103 3.34 -5.61 0.07
N ASP A 104 3.03 -6.48 -0.90
CA ASP A 104 3.13 -7.94 -0.75
C ASP A 104 4.56 -8.40 -0.42
N ARG A 105 5.58 -7.74 -1.02
CA ARG A 105 7.00 -7.98 -0.74
C ARG A 105 7.42 -7.55 0.65
N LEU A 106 6.99 -6.37 1.11
CA LEU A 106 7.22 -5.94 2.50
C LEU A 106 6.65 -6.99 3.47
N LEU A 107 5.40 -7.40 3.26
CA LEU A 107 4.75 -8.40 4.09
C LEU A 107 5.44 -9.77 4.02
N SER A 108 6.09 -10.12 2.91
CA SER A 108 6.88 -11.36 2.86
C SER A 108 8.05 -11.36 3.85
N LEU A 109 8.64 -10.19 4.16
CA LEU A 109 9.72 -10.08 5.15
C LEU A 109 9.24 -10.33 6.58
N SER A 110 7.95 -10.13 6.84
CA SER A 110 7.33 -10.29 8.16
C SER A 110 6.47 -11.56 8.27
N ASN A 111 6.68 -12.58 7.44
CA ASN A 111 5.83 -13.78 7.39
C ASN A 111 4.33 -13.46 7.23
N LYS A 112 4.02 -12.45 6.41
CA LYS A 112 2.67 -11.91 6.18
C LYS A 112 2.02 -11.27 7.40
N ASN A 113 2.80 -10.96 8.44
CA ASN A 113 2.31 -10.22 9.60
C ASN A 113 2.14 -8.73 9.26
N PHE A 114 0.91 -8.24 9.37
CA PHE A 114 0.55 -6.85 9.10
C PHE A 114 1.11 -5.88 10.13
N LEU A 115 1.59 -6.31 11.29
CA LEU A 115 2.22 -5.42 12.27
C LEU A 115 3.39 -4.63 11.67
N ILE A 116 4.05 -5.15 10.62
CA ILE A 116 5.11 -4.43 9.90
C ILE A 116 4.64 -3.09 9.28
N VAL A 117 3.35 -2.94 8.96
CA VAL A 117 2.80 -1.65 8.49
C VAL A 117 2.36 -0.75 9.64
N ASP A 118 2.17 -1.30 10.84
CA ASP A 118 1.74 -0.56 12.02
C ASP A 118 2.94 0.03 12.79
N ILE A 119 4.12 -0.59 12.71
CA ILE A 119 5.36 -0.02 13.28
C ILE A 119 5.80 1.29 12.59
N PHE A 120 5.26 1.59 11.41
CA PHE A 120 5.50 2.84 10.69
C PHE A 120 4.19 3.63 10.58
N PRO A 121 3.83 4.48 11.57
CA PRO A 121 2.55 5.18 11.58
C PRO A 121 2.34 6.10 10.37
N ASN A 122 3.43 6.63 9.81
CA ASN A 122 3.42 7.50 8.63
C ASN A 122 3.49 6.74 7.30
N LEU A 123 3.54 5.41 7.33
CA LEU A 123 3.58 4.59 6.12
C LEU A 123 2.18 4.42 5.54
N ASP A 124 1.96 4.90 4.34
CA ASP A 124 0.70 4.76 3.61
C ASP A 124 0.88 4.00 2.28
N VAL A 125 -0.23 3.72 1.60
CA VAL A 125 -0.20 3.05 0.29
C VAL A 125 0.42 3.92 -0.82
N ALA A 126 0.45 5.24 -0.65
CA ALA A 126 1.05 6.17 -1.61
C ALA A 126 2.58 6.03 -1.63
N PHE A 127 3.24 5.76 -0.51
CA PHE A 127 4.67 5.43 -0.45
C PHE A 127 5.08 4.36 -1.48
N PHE A 128 4.25 3.33 -1.66
CA PHE A 128 4.54 2.21 -2.54
C PHE A 128 4.35 2.53 -4.03
N LYS A 129 3.75 3.66 -4.39
CA LYS A 129 3.60 4.09 -5.78
C LYS A 129 4.96 4.52 -6.35
N SER A 130 5.17 4.27 -7.63
CA SER A 130 6.47 4.57 -8.29
C SER A 130 6.80 6.05 -8.39
N SER A 131 5.83 6.94 -8.18
CA SER A 131 6.04 8.39 -8.06
C SER A 131 6.72 8.78 -6.75
N SER A 132 6.58 7.97 -5.70
CA SER A 132 7.01 8.32 -4.34
C SER A 132 8.36 7.69 -3.99
N ILE A 133 8.62 6.46 -4.47
CA ILE A 133 9.91 5.80 -4.28
C ILE A 133 10.33 5.07 -5.55
N ASN A 134 11.56 5.34 -5.99
CA ASN A 134 12.17 4.67 -7.15
C ASN A 134 12.44 3.18 -6.83
N VAL A 135 12.84 2.39 -7.83
CA VAL A 135 13.06 0.94 -7.61
C VAL A 135 14.28 0.64 -6.74
N ALA A 136 15.38 1.37 -6.90
CA ALA A 136 16.62 1.15 -6.16
C ALA A 136 16.48 1.57 -4.70
N ALA A 137 15.96 2.78 -4.44
CA ALA A 137 15.63 3.27 -3.10
C ALA A 137 14.66 2.34 -2.36
N TYR A 138 13.71 1.73 -3.07
CA TYR A 138 12.81 0.75 -2.49
C TYR A 138 13.52 -0.55 -2.08
N GLU A 139 14.48 -1.05 -2.87
CA GLU A 139 15.29 -2.21 -2.47
C GLU A 139 16.20 -1.87 -1.27
N CYS A 140 16.80 -0.68 -1.24
CA CYS A 140 17.58 -0.21 -0.08
C CYS A 140 16.71 -0.17 1.18
N TRP A 141 15.51 0.41 1.09
CA TRP A 141 14.56 0.47 2.21
C TRP A 141 14.14 -0.93 2.69
N LEU A 142 13.87 -1.86 1.77
CA LEU A 142 13.58 -3.24 2.14
C LEU A 142 14.77 -3.92 2.84
N LYS A 143 16.00 -3.63 2.41
CA LYS A 143 17.20 -4.22 3.02
C LYS A 143 17.40 -3.75 4.46
N ILE A 144 17.15 -2.46 4.73
CA ILE A 144 17.13 -1.90 6.09
C ILE A 144 16.09 -2.63 6.95
N ILE A 145 14.90 -2.91 6.41
CA ILE A 145 13.85 -3.62 7.16
C ILE A 145 14.23 -5.09 7.41
N GLU A 146 14.82 -5.75 6.41
CA GLU A 146 15.18 -7.17 6.47
C GLU A 146 16.37 -7.42 7.40
N THR A 147 17.38 -6.56 7.35
CA THR A 147 18.71 -6.83 7.94
C THR A 147 19.24 -5.72 8.84
N GLY A 148 18.63 -4.54 8.84
CA GLY A 148 19.17 -3.34 9.49
C GLY A 148 20.32 -2.67 8.73
N GLU A 149 20.77 -3.25 7.61
CA GLU A 149 21.91 -2.74 6.84
C GLU A 149 21.49 -1.66 5.85
N ILE A 150 22.33 -0.62 5.74
CA ILE A 150 22.22 0.41 4.72
C ILE A 150 23.12 0.03 3.55
N ILE A 151 22.53 -0.09 2.36
CA ILE A 151 23.23 -0.36 1.11
C ILE A 151 23.16 0.86 0.19
N SER A 152 24.08 0.96 -0.78
CA SER A 152 24.08 2.04 -1.76
C SER A 152 22.94 1.90 -2.78
N GLU A 153 22.64 2.98 -3.51
CA GLU A 153 21.62 2.96 -4.56
C GLU A 153 22.02 2.01 -5.71
N GLU A 154 23.32 1.91 -6.03
CA GLU A 154 23.85 0.95 -7.01
C GLU A 154 23.56 -0.48 -6.58
N GLN A 155 23.84 -0.82 -5.32
CA GLN A 155 23.55 -2.14 -4.77
C GLN A 155 22.04 -2.44 -4.78
N GLY A 156 21.21 -1.45 -4.43
CA GLY A 156 19.76 -1.56 -4.54
C GLY A 156 19.30 -1.83 -5.97
N TYR A 157 19.91 -1.17 -6.96
CA TYR A 157 19.62 -1.39 -8.37
C TYR A 157 20.06 -2.79 -8.84
N GLU A 158 21.21 -3.27 -8.41
CA GLU A 158 21.71 -4.63 -8.70
C GLU A 158 20.73 -5.69 -8.19
N ILE A 159 20.25 -5.56 -6.94
CA ILE A 159 19.24 -6.46 -6.36
C ILE A 159 17.97 -6.49 -7.22
N TYR A 160 17.50 -5.32 -7.66
CA TYR A 160 16.33 -5.23 -8.53
C TYR A 160 16.54 -5.95 -9.87
N GLN A 161 17.70 -5.75 -10.51
CA GLN A 161 18.01 -6.40 -11.79
C GLN A 161 18.14 -7.91 -11.64
N GLN A 162 18.74 -8.38 -10.55
CA GLN A 162 18.89 -9.80 -10.28
C GLN A 162 17.52 -10.48 -10.14
N LYS A 163 16.61 -9.91 -9.34
CA LYS A 163 15.22 -10.40 -9.21
C LYS A 163 14.48 -10.42 -10.55
N LYS A 164 14.68 -9.39 -11.38
CA LYS A 164 14.07 -9.33 -12.72
C LYS A 164 14.60 -10.44 -13.64
N LYS A 165 15.90 -10.77 -13.56
CA LYS A 165 16.48 -11.90 -14.31
C LYS A 165 15.89 -13.23 -13.83
N GLU A 166 15.82 -13.45 -12.53
CA GLU A 166 15.24 -14.67 -11.94
C GLU A 166 13.78 -14.87 -12.33
N GLU A 167 12.95 -13.82 -12.28
CA GLU A 167 11.56 -13.88 -12.74
C GLU A 167 11.46 -14.26 -14.23
N ASN A 168 12.35 -13.75 -15.07
CA ASN A 168 12.35 -14.05 -16.50
C ASN A 168 12.79 -15.50 -16.76
N SER A 169 13.85 -15.97 -16.09
CA SER A 169 14.31 -17.36 -16.20
C SER A 169 13.24 -18.36 -15.74
N LEU A 170 12.50 -18.05 -14.66
CA LEU A 170 11.38 -18.89 -14.21
C LEU A 170 10.28 -19.00 -15.28
N ARG A 171 9.97 -17.89 -15.96
CA ARG A 171 8.98 -17.88 -17.06
C ARG A 171 9.46 -18.69 -18.26
N GLU A 172 10.73 -18.60 -18.61
CA GLU A 172 11.32 -19.40 -19.70
C GLU A 172 11.25 -20.90 -19.40
N ASN A 173 11.49 -21.30 -18.14
CA ASN A 173 11.39 -22.70 -17.74
C ASN A 173 9.95 -23.24 -17.85
N ILE A 174 8.95 -22.42 -17.50
CA ILE A 174 7.53 -22.77 -17.65
C ILE A 174 7.13 -22.92 -19.13
N LEU A 175 7.78 -22.18 -20.04
CA LEU A 175 7.51 -22.25 -21.49
C LEU A 175 8.20 -23.44 -22.19
N LYS A 176 9.20 -24.05 -21.54
CA LYS A 176 9.94 -25.21 -22.06
C LYS A 176 9.36 -26.56 -21.59
N GLN A 177 8.41 -26.55 -20.65
CA GLN A 177 7.61 -27.70 -20.25
C GLN A 177 6.34 -27.78 -21.12
#